data_AF-A0A317IDP7-F1
#
_entry.id   AF-A0A317IDP7-F1
#
_cell.length_a   1.000
_cell.length_b   1.000
_cell.length_c   1.000
_cell.angle_alpha   90.00
_cell.angle_beta   90.00
_cell.angle_gamma   90.00
#
_symmetry.space_group_name_H-M   'P 1'
#
loop_
_entity.id
_entity.type
_entity.pdbx_description
1 polymer ?
#
loop_
_entity_poly.entity_id
_entity_poly.type
_entity_poly.pdbx_seq_one_letter_code
_entity_poly.pdbx_strand_id
1 'polypeptide(L)'
;MSAEVLDQIEAGRRWDPRVAVVLVLGLVFLCGAAAGALLMNSGLHARLHPPAFDTPAGRALNFEKLQKELNLTPVQAEQMQSILNDMWQYYRTVLSDSKSRVEQVLNEEQRQKFERLLQQQR
;
A
#
# COMPACT_ATOMS: atom_id res chain seq x y z
N MET A 1 -13.43 -49.46 -14.47
CA MET A 1 -13.36 -48.17 -13.76
C MET A 1 -14.76 -47.58 -13.64
N SER A 2 -15.53 -47.91 -12.60
CA SER A 2 -16.79 -47.18 -12.30
C SER A 2 -17.52 -47.62 -11.04
N ALA A 3 -17.38 -48.86 -10.56
CA ALA A 3 -18.11 -49.30 -9.35
C ALA A 3 -17.30 -49.09 -8.06
N GLU A 4 -16.00 -49.40 -8.08
CA GLU A 4 -15.14 -49.43 -6.89
C GLU A 4 -14.82 -48.04 -6.31
N VAL A 5 -14.75 -47.01 -7.17
CA VAL A 5 -14.52 -45.63 -6.74
C VAL A 5 -15.77 -45.02 -6.13
N LEU A 6 -16.97 -45.44 -6.57
CA LEU A 6 -18.25 -45.00 -5.99
C LEU A 6 -18.51 -45.67 -4.63
N ASP A 7 -18.18 -46.96 -4.50
CA ASP A 7 -18.36 -47.71 -3.25
C ASP A 7 -17.41 -47.22 -2.13
N GLN A 8 -16.19 -46.79 -2.48
CA GLN A 8 -15.27 -46.13 -1.52
C GLN A 8 -15.74 -44.74 -1.08
N ILE A 9 -16.56 -44.05 -1.88
CA ILE A 9 -17.15 -42.75 -1.51
C ILE A 9 -18.36 -42.97 -0.57
N GLU A 10 -19.10 -44.06 -0.72
CA GLU A 10 -20.28 -44.37 0.11
C GLU A 10 -19.93 -45.06 1.45
N ALA A 11 -18.84 -45.83 1.52
CA ALA A 11 -18.41 -46.52 2.74
C ALA A 11 -17.68 -45.63 3.78
N GLY A 12 -17.44 -44.36 3.47
CA GLY A 12 -16.45 -43.52 4.19
C GLY A 12 -16.97 -42.42 5.13
N ARG A 13 -18.27 -42.34 5.46
CA ARG A 13 -18.77 -41.22 6.29
C ARG A 13 -19.66 -41.62 7.47
N ARG A 14 -19.05 -42.33 8.42
CA ARG A 14 -19.56 -42.47 9.80
C ARG A 14 -19.11 -41.31 10.70
N TRP A 15 -19.01 -40.11 10.14
CA TRP A 15 -18.58 -38.93 10.88
C TRP A 15 -19.74 -38.40 11.71
N ASP A 16 -19.48 -38.03 12.96
CA ASP A 16 -20.45 -37.28 13.75
C ASP A 16 -20.82 -36.02 12.94
N PRO A 17 -22.12 -35.75 12.69
CA PRO A 17 -22.56 -34.61 11.91
C PRO A 17 -22.01 -33.28 12.45
N ARG A 18 -21.72 -33.18 13.75
CA ARG A 18 -21.08 -32.03 14.38
C ARG A 18 -19.65 -31.84 13.87
N VAL A 19 -18.88 -32.91 13.72
CA VAL A 19 -17.50 -32.87 13.20
C VAL A 19 -17.50 -32.49 11.73
N ALA A 20 -18.44 -33.02 10.94
CA ALA A 20 -18.57 -32.66 9.54
C ALA A 20 -18.89 -31.16 9.38
N VAL A 21 -19.80 -30.61 10.20
CA VAL A 21 -20.13 -29.18 10.21
C VAL A 21 -18.91 -28.33 10.59
N VAL A 22 -18.19 -28.68 11.66
CA VAL A 22 -17.00 -27.94 12.10
C VAL A 22 -15.91 -27.96 11.02
N LEU A 23 -15.69 -29.10 10.36
CA LEU A 23 -14.73 -29.17 9.27
C LEU A 23 -15.11 -28.29 8.08
N VAL A 24 -16.37 -28.31 7.67
CA VAL A 24 -16.84 -27.48 6.55
C VAL A 24 -16.69 -26.01 6.90
N LEU A 25 -17.10 -25.59 8.10
CA LEU A 25 -16.92 -24.21 8.57
C LEU A 25 -15.45 -23.82 8.65
N GLY A 26 -14.58 -24.71 9.13
CA GLY A 26 -13.14 -24.51 9.17
C GLY A 26 -12.53 -24.35 7.77
N LEU A 27 -12.99 -25.15 6.80
CA LEU A 27 -12.58 -25.05 5.40
C LEU A 27 -13.03 -23.72 4.77
N VAL A 28 -14.29 -23.33 4.97
CA VAL A 28 -14.81 -22.04 4.49
C VAL A 28 -14.03 -20.89 5.11
N PHE A 29 -13.74 -20.96 6.41
CA PHE A 29 -12.93 -19.97 7.11
C PHE A 29 -11.51 -19.89 6.56
N LEU A 30 -10.84 -21.03 6.35
CA LEU A 30 -9.49 -21.08 5.79
C LEU A 30 -9.43 -20.54 4.36
N CYS A 31 -10.40 -20.90 3.51
CA CYS A 31 -10.52 -20.33 2.17
C CYS A 31 -10.76 -18.82 2.23
N GLY A 32 -11.62 -18.34 3.12
CA GLY A 32 -11.87 -16.91 3.34
C GLY A 32 -10.61 -16.18 3.83
N ALA A 33 -9.88 -16.76 4.77
CA ALA A 33 -8.63 -16.20 5.29
C ALA A 33 -7.54 -16.15 4.22
N ALA A 34 -7.37 -17.21 3.43
CA ALA A 34 -6.43 -17.26 2.33
C ALA A 34 -6.79 -16.23 1.24
N ALA A 35 -8.06 -16.14 0.85
CA ALA A 35 -8.53 -15.13 -0.09
C ALA A 35 -8.32 -13.70 0.44
N GLY A 36 -8.63 -13.44 1.71
CA GLY A 36 -8.39 -12.16 2.38
C GLY A 36 -6.91 -11.79 2.42
N ALA A 37 -6.03 -12.74 2.75
CA ALA A 37 -4.58 -12.54 2.76
C ALA A 37 -4.04 -12.23 1.35
N LEU A 38 -4.53 -12.93 0.32
CA LEU A 38 -4.16 -12.66 -1.07
C LEU A 38 -4.60 -11.26 -1.52
N LEU A 39 -5.81 -10.81 -1.14
CA LEU A 39 -6.31 -9.46 -1.43
C LEU A 39 -5.50 -8.37 -0.73
N MET A 40 -5.10 -8.59 0.53
CA MET A 40 -4.24 -7.66 1.26
C MET A 40 -2.83 -7.59 0.65
N ASN A 41 -2.28 -8.72 0.21
CA ASN A 41 -0.95 -8.80 -0.40
C ASN A 41 -0.89 -8.22 -1.84
N SER A 42 -2.00 -8.21 -2.59
CA SER A 42 -2.03 -7.79 -3.99
C SER A 42 -2.02 -6.25 -4.21
N GLY A 43 -1.49 -5.50 -3.24
CA GLY A 43 -1.24 -4.07 -3.37
C GLY A 43 -2.44 -3.18 -3.12
N LEU A 44 -3.55 -3.72 -2.59
CA LEU A 44 -4.71 -2.92 -2.18
C LEU A 44 -4.30 -1.88 -1.12
N HIS A 45 -3.37 -2.22 -0.22
CA HIS A 45 -2.81 -1.28 0.75
C HIS A 45 -2.07 -0.10 0.09
N ALA A 46 -1.30 -0.36 -0.98
CA ALA A 46 -0.60 0.68 -1.73
C ALA A 46 -1.56 1.55 -2.57
N ARG A 47 -2.72 1.01 -2.96
CA ARG A 47 -3.80 1.79 -3.61
C ARG A 47 -4.60 2.64 -2.63
N LEU A 48 -4.82 2.15 -1.41
CA LEU A 48 -5.55 2.87 -0.36
C LEU A 48 -4.69 3.95 0.31
N HIS A 49 -3.39 3.71 0.43
CA HIS A 49 -2.41 4.67 0.93
C HIS A 49 -1.29 4.85 -0.10
N PRO A 50 -1.51 5.66 -1.14
CA PRO A 50 -0.42 6.01 -2.05
C PRO A 50 0.69 6.66 -1.22
N PRO A 51 1.97 6.28 -1.44
CA PRO A 51 3.08 6.91 -0.74
C PRO A 51 3.08 8.41 -1.02
N ALA A 52 3.39 9.20 0.01
CA ALA A 52 3.39 10.64 -0.10
C ALA A 52 4.28 11.11 -1.25
N PHE A 53 3.82 12.15 -1.96
CA PHE A 53 4.42 12.66 -3.20
C PHE A 53 5.92 12.95 -3.05
N ASP A 54 6.34 13.44 -1.89
CA ASP A 54 7.72 13.84 -1.56
C ASP A 54 8.64 12.66 -1.13
N THR A 55 8.10 11.46 -0.96
CA THR A 55 8.90 10.27 -0.62
C THR A 55 9.59 9.69 -1.86
N PRO A 56 10.73 8.99 -1.73
CA PRO A 56 11.38 8.34 -2.87
C PRO A 56 10.46 7.41 -3.66
N ALA A 57 9.61 6.64 -2.97
CA ALA A 57 8.63 5.75 -3.58
C ALA A 57 7.51 6.53 -4.29
N GLY A 58 6.97 7.58 -3.67
CA GLY A 58 5.98 8.46 -4.29
C GLY A 58 6.50 9.16 -5.53
N ARG A 59 7.73 9.66 -5.50
CA ARG A 59 8.39 10.27 -6.66
C ARG A 59 8.51 9.29 -7.83
N ALA A 60 8.97 8.07 -7.56
CA ALA A 60 9.13 7.04 -8.60
C ALA A 60 7.79 6.67 -9.23
N LEU A 61 6.75 6.44 -8.42
CA LEU A 61 5.41 6.10 -8.91
C LEU A 61 4.79 7.23 -9.74
N ASN A 62 4.96 8.49 -9.32
CA ASN A 62 4.44 9.63 -10.09
C ASN A 62 5.20 9.82 -11.41
N PHE A 63 6.52 9.62 -11.41
CA PHE A 63 7.29 9.67 -12.65
C PHE A 63 6.88 8.55 -13.62
N GLU A 64 6.73 7.31 -13.14
CA GLU A 64 6.25 6.19 -13.95
C GLU A 64 4.87 6.48 -14.55
N LYS A 65 3.96 7.04 -13.74
CA LYS A 65 2.64 7.47 -14.20
C LYS A 65 2.74 8.52 -15.30
N LEU A 66 3.52 9.58 -15.11
CA LEU A 66 3.73 10.63 -16.11
C LEU A 66 4.34 10.08 -17.41
N GLN A 67 5.34 9.22 -17.29
CA GLN A 67 5.99 8.59 -18.43
C GLN A 67 4.98 7.78 -19.26
N LYS A 68 4.12 7.01 -18.59
CA LYS A 68 3.10 6.17 -19.22
C LYS A 68 1.96 7.00 -19.82
N GLU A 69 1.37 7.92 -19.05
CA GLU A 69 0.18 8.67 -19.47
C GLU A 69 0.49 9.67 -20.60
N LEU A 70 1.71 10.22 -20.61
CA LEU A 70 2.15 11.15 -21.65
C LEU A 70 2.88 10.47 -22.81
N ASN A 71 3.11 9.15 -22.73
CA ASN A 71 3.89 8.38 -23.71
C ASN A 71 5.25 9.02 -24.01
N LEU A 72 6.01 9.35 -22.96
CA LEU A 72 7.30 10.03 -23.13
C LEU A 72 8.29 9.12 -23.88
N THR A 73 8.95 9.69 -24.88
CA THR A 73 10.15 9.07 -25.48
C THR A 73 11.28 8.95 -24.45
N PRO A 74 12.29 8.09 -24.66
CA PRO A 74 13.39 7.94 -23.71
C PRO A 74 14.11 9.26 -23.39
N VAL A 75 14.32 10.09 -24.40
CA VAL A 75 14.97 11.41 -24.25
C VAL A 75 14.09 12.37 -23.43
N GLN A 76 12.78 12.40 -23.70
CA GLN A 76 11.85 13.23 -22.92
C GLN A 76 11.72 12.75 -21.47
N ALA A 77 11.76 11.44 -21.25
CA ALA A 77 11.71 10.85 -19.91
C ALA A 77 12.93 11.27 -19.09
N GLU A 78 14.13 11.22 -19.67
CA GLU A 78 15.37 11.67 -19.01
C GLU A 78 15.32 13.17 -18.67
N GLN A 79 14.89 14.01 -19.62
CA GLN A 79 14.72 15.44 -19.39
C GLN A 79 13.68 15.73 -18.29
N MET A 80 12.54 15.04 -18.34
CA MET A 80 11.50 15.16 -17.32
C MET A 80 11.99 14.73 -15.94
N GLN A 81 12.79 13.66 -15.87
CA GLN A 81 13.37 13.20 -14.62
C GLN A 81 14.31 14.25 -14.01
N SER A 82 15.13 14.92 -14.84
CA SER A 82 15.97 16.03 -14.38
C SER A 82 15.14 17.19 -13.83
N ILE A 83 14.12 17.63 -14.57
CA ILE A 83 13.23 18.73 -14.15
C ILE A 83 12.55 18.42 -12.82
N LEU A 84 12.00 17.21 -12.68
CA LEU A 84 11.36 16.79 -11.44
C LEU A 84 12.37 16.72 -10.29
N ASN A 85 13.57 16.20 -10.50
CA ASN A 85 14.61 16.17 -9.48
C ASN A 85 14.98 17.58 -8.99
N ASP A 86 15.17 18.53 -9.89
CA ASP A 86 15.48 19.92 -9.54
C ASP A 86 14.33 20.57 -8.77
N MET A 87 13.09 20.37 -9.23
CA MET A 87 11.88 20.81 -8.53
C MET A 87 11.84 20.26 -7.10
N TRP A 88 12.19 18.99 -6.90
CA TRP A 88 12.19 18.36 -5.58
C TRP A 88 13.24 18.94 -4.65
N GLN A 89 14.44 19.20 -5.16
CA GLN A 89 15.48 19.86 -4.40
C GLN A 89 15.05 21.26 -3.96
N TYR A 90 14.49 22.04 -4.89
CA TYR A 90 13.99 23.37 -4.59
C TYR A 90 12.87 23.35 -3.55
N TYR A 91 11.88 22.48 -3.74
CA TYR A 91 10.74 22.34 -2.82
C TYR A 91 11.19 22.00 -1.39
N ARG A 92 12.15 21.08 -1.24
CA ARG A 92 12.71 20.71 0.07
C ARG A 92 13.35 21.90 0.77
N THR A 93 14.10 22.71 0.04
CA THR A 93 14.71 23.93 0.57
C THR A 93 13.65 24.91 1.04
N VAL A 94 12.64 25.20 0.21
CA VAL A 94 11.53 26.10 0.56
C VAL A 94 10.79 25.63 1.80
N LEU A 95 10.48 24.32 1.91
CA LEU A 95 9.83 23.77 3.10
C LEU A 95 10.69 23.93 4.35
N SER A 96 11.99 23.67 4.26
CA SER A 96 12.89 23.79 5.41
C SER A 96 13.06 25.24 5.87
N ASP A 97 13.21 26.18 4.93
CA ASP A 97 13.30 27.61 5.21
C ASP A 97 11.99 28.13 5.81
N SER A 98 10.86 27.77 5.20
CA SER A 98 9.53 28.16 5.68
C SER A 98 9.28 27.64 7.10
N LYS A 99 9.64 26.38 7.39
CA LYS A 99 9.56 25.81 8.74
C LYS A 99 10.40 26.64 9.72
N SER A 100 11.66 26.91 9.39
CA SER A 100 12.55 27.71 10.25
C SER A 100 11.99 29.11 10.50
N ARG A 101 11.42 29.76 9.49
CA ARG A 101 10.82 31.10 9.62
C ARG A 101 9.57 31.08 10.49
N VAL A 102 8.72 30.05 10.37
CA VAL A 102 7.59 29.86 11.29
C VAL A 102 8.10 29.72 12.72
N GLU A 103 9.09 28.86 12.94
CA GLU A 103 9.66 28.66 14.28
C GLU A 103 10.26 29.94 14.88
N GLN A 104 10.77 30.88 14.08
CA GLN A 104 11.27 32.16 14.59
C GLN A 104 10.17 33.10 15.11
N VAL A 105 8.92 32.93 14.64
CA VAL A 105 7.77 33.75 15.07
C VAL A 105 7.13 33.17 16.33
N LEU A 106 7.29 31.87 16.57
CA LEU A 106 6.66 31.16 17.69
C LEU A 106 7.47 31.28 18.98
N ASN A 107 6.77 31.31 20.11
CA ASN A 107 7.40 31.07 21.41
C ASN A 107 7.66 29.57 21.64
N GLU A 108 8.35 29.23 22.72
CA GLU A 108 8.80 27.86 23.00
C GLU A 108 7.64 26.85 23.13
N GLU A 109 6.56 27.21 23.82
CA GLU A 109 5.39 26.34 23.95
C GLU A 109 4.70 26.09 22.58
N GLN A 110 4.58 27.15 21.78
CA GLN A 110 4.00 27.09 20.45
C GLN A 110 4.88 26.27 19.48
N ARG A 111 6.21 26.36 19.58
CA ARG A 111 7.15 25.53 18.81
C ARG A 111 6.93 24.04 19.08
N GLN A 112 6.87 23.65 20.35
CA GLN A 112 6.65 22.25 20.73
C GLN A 112 5.28 21.74 20.26
N LYS A 113 4.26 22.60 20.27
CA LYS A 113 2.94 22.26 19.71
C LYS A 113 2.99 22.13 18.18
N PHE A 114 3.70 23.04 17.51
CA PHE A 114 3.88 23.02 16.06
C PHE A 114 4.60 21.75 15.58
N GLU A 115 5.67 21.33 16.27
CA GLU A 115 6.36 20.07 15.94
C GLU A 115 5.45 18.86 16.08
N ARG A 116 4.63 18.80 17.14
CA ARG A 116 3.63 17.73 17.32
C ARG A 116 2.61 17.70 16.19
N LEU A 117 2.12 18.86 15.75
CA LEU A 117 1.19 18.95 14.61
C LEU A 117 1.83 18.44 13.30
N LEU A 118 3.10 18.77 13.05
CA LEU A 118 3.82 18.27 11.88
C LEU A 118 4.03 16.75 11.91
N GLN A 119 4.26 16.17 13.09
CA GLN A 119 4.42 14.71 13.24
C GLN A 119 3.12 13.96 13.01
N GLN A 120 1.96 14.53 13.36
CA GLN A 120 0.65 13.91 13.15
C GLN A 120 0.23 13.83 11.67
N GLN A 121 0.82 14.68 10.81
CA GLN A 121 0.54 14.71 9.37
C GLN A 121 1.46 13.82 8.53
N ARG A 122 2.51 13.26 9.13
CA ARG A 122 3.40 12.28 8.48
C ARG A 122 2.92 10.86 8.72
#